data_AF-V5HFT9-F1
#
_entry.id   AF-V5HFT9-F1
#
_cell.length_a   1.000
_cell.length_b   1.000
_cell.length_c   1.000
_cell.angle_alpha   90.00
_cell.angle_beta   90.00
_cell.angle_gamma   90.00
#
_symmetry.space_group_name_H-M   'P 1'
#
loop_
_entity.id
_entity.type
_entity.pdbx_description
1 polymer ?
#
loop_
_entity_poly.entity_id
_entity_poly.type
_entity_poly.pdbx_seq_one_letter_code
_entity_poly.pdbx_strand_id
1 'polypeptide(L)'
;VGGLVDVLNSTHGAWFEAKIIDIVRKESTEPEPTPEESAPQQTAEDDDVLYCIQFDDYEDERVTVPLSSIRPRARRLIPFADVSVGDALMANYNVEDPDELGFWYDCEVTAKRATRTTRELSATVYVGASRTPLNNCRLKFCDELFAIEGHPTVTSEECDKLPESPVKRRLQPDCTHCGDR
;
A
#
# COMPACT_ATOMS: atom_id res chain seq x y z
N VAL A 1 -18.17 -2.95 -5.57
CA VAL A 1 -18.05 -4.08 -4.61
C VAL A 1 -17.38 -5.25 -5.34
N GLY A 2 -16.47 -5.96 -4.68
CA GLY A 2 -15.65 -7.05 -5.26
C GLY A 2 -14.27 -6.63 -5.78
N GLY A 3 -13.89 -5.35 -5.65
CA GLY A 3 -12.57 -4.86 -6.09
C GLY A 3 -11.46 -5.25 -5.13
N LEU A 4 -10.32 -5.70 -5.67
CA LEU A 4 -9.11 -6.02 -4.91
C LEU A 4 -8.30 -4.75 -4.61
N VAL A 5 -8.02 -4.49 -3.34
CA VAL A 5 -7.38 -3.26 -2.86
C VAL A 5 -6.29 -3.53 -1.83
N ASP A 6 -5.23 -2.74 -1.85
CA ASP A 6 -4.30 -2.73 -0.72
C ASP A 6 -4.81 -1.72 0.30
N VAL A 7 -4.85 -2.12 1.57
CA VAL A 7 -5.35 -1.31 2.69
C VAL A 7 -4.20 -0.95 3.60
N LEU A 8 -4.07 0.34 3.90
CA LEU A 8 -3.06 0.86 4.81
C LEU A 8 -3.48 0.60 6.25
N ASN A 9 -2.66 -0.16 6.98
CA ASN A 9 -2.79 -0.28 8.42
C ASN A 9 -2.25 1.00 9.09
N SER A 10 -3.14 1.75 9.74
CA SER A 10 -2.79 3.02 10.38
C SER A 10 -1.89 2.87 11.60
N THR A 11 -1.76 1.69 12.21
CA THR A 11 -0.86 1.48 13.36
C THR A 11 0.58 1.27 12.89
N HIS A 12 0.76 0.37 11.92
CA HIS A 12 2.08 -0.09 11.47
C HIS A 12 2.59 0.64 10.23
N GLY A 13 1.73 1.31 9.45
CA GLY A 13 2.08 1.94 8.17
C GLY A 13 2.30 0.95 7.02
N ALA A 14 1.87 -0.31 7.21
CA ALA A 14 2.01 -1.39 6.24
C ALA A 14 0.75 -1.58 5.39
N TRP A 15 0.92 -2.13 4.19
CA TRP A 15 -0.15 -2.41 3.23
C TRP A 15 -0.53 -3.89 3.20
N PHE A 16 -1.83 -4.18 3.35
CA PHE A 16 -2.38 -5.53 3.40
C PHE A 16 -3.37 -5.79 2.27
N GLU A 17 -3.43 -7.04 1.81
CA GLU A 17 -4.36 -7.47 0.76
C GLU A 17 -5.78 -7.60 1.33
N ALA A 18 -6.74 -6.87 0.77
CA ALA A 18 -8.17 -6.96 1.10
C ALA A 18 -9.11 -6.78 -0.11
N LYS A 19 -10.38 -7.12 0.04
CA LYS A 19 -11.41 -6.85 -0.98
C LYS A 19 -12.49 -5.91 -0.43
N ILE A 20 -12.99 -5.02 -1.29
CA ILE A 20 -14.13 -4.16 -0.96
C ILE A 20 -15.40 -5.01 -0.95
N ILE A 21 -16.02 -5.16 0.21
CA ILE A 21 -17.27 -5.92 0.38
C ILE A 21 -18.51 -5.02 0.42
N ASP A 22 -18.36 -3.75 0.80
CA ASP A 22 -19.46 -2.78 0.83
C ASP A 22 -18.95 -1.32 0.72
N ILE A 23 -19.83 -0.40 0.35
CA ILE A 23 -19.54 1.04 0.26
C ILE A 23 -20.65 1.79 0.99
N VAL A 24 -20.28 2.52 2.05
CA VAL A 24 -21.21 3.25 2.91
C VAL A 24 -21.02 4.74 2.70
N ARG A 25 -22.09 5.46 2.39
CA ARG A 25 -22.09 6.93 2.40
C ARG A 25 -22.46 7.42 3.79
N LYS A 26 -21.66 8.33 4.36
CA LYS A 26 -22.04 9.07 5.56
C LYS A 26 -23.24 9.95 5.19
N GLU A 27 -24.34 9.82 5.94
CA GLU A 27 -25.43 10.77 5.81
C GLU A 27 -24.97 12.12 6.38
N SER A 28 -24.83 13.11 5.50
CA SER A 28 -24.56 14.49 5.85
C SER A 28 -25.71 14.99 6.74
N THR A 29 -25.49 15.05 8.05
CA THR A 29 -26.40 15.79 8.93
C THR A 29 -26.06 17.26 8.72
N GLU A 30 -26.70 17.93 7.77
CA GLU A 30 -26.53 19.37 7.56
C GLU A 30 -27.02 20.14 8.81
N PRO A 31 -26.19 20.99 9.46
CA PRO A 31 -26.68 22.23 10.02
C PRO A 31 -26.70 23.30 8.90
N GLU A 32 -27.75 24.10 8.87
CA GLU A 32 -28.04 25.14 7.86
C GLU A 32 -26.83 26.02 7.46
N PRO A 33 -26.81 26.54 6.21
CA PRO A 33 -25.65 27.24 5.68
C PRO A 33 -25.50 28.63 6.32
N THR A 34 -24.39 28.85 7.03
CA THR A 34 -23.84 30.20 7.24
C THR A 34 -22.86 30.53 6.13
N PRO A 35 -23.04 31.64 5.39
CA PRO A 35 -22.06 32.08 4.42
C PRO A 35 -20.92 32.79 5.17
N GLU A 36 -19.68 32.34 5.00
CA GLU A 36 -18.52 33.19 4.65
C GLU A 36 -17.17 32.46 4.73
N GLU A 37 -16.34 32.73 3.72
CA GLU A 37 -14.86 32.65 3.66
C GLU A 37 -14.13 31.32 3.33
N SER A 38 -14.09 31.05 2.02
CA SER A 38 -12.89 30.81 1.18
C SER A 38 -11.64 30.15 1.80
N ALA A 39 -11.48 28.84 1.58
CA ALA A 39 -10.20 28.10 1.62
C ALA A 39 -10.24 26.88 0.67
N PRO A 40 -9.10 26.31 0.22
CA PRO A 40 -9.00 25.57 -1.04
C PRO A 40 -9.84 24.30 -1.06
N GLN A 41 -10.52 24.06 -2.18
CA GLN A 41 -11.26 22.84 -2.50
C GLN A 41 -10.33 21.61 -2.53
N GLN A 42 -10.04 21.03 -1.37
CA GLN A 42 -9.90 19.58 -1.27
C GLN A 42 -11.32 19.03 -1.44
N THR A 43 -11.51 18.15 -2.40
CA THR A 43 -12.80 17.59 -2.79
C THR A 43 -13.48 16.94 -1.58
N ALA A 44 -14.39 17.68 -0.95
CA ALA A 44 -15.19 17.23 0.20
C ALA A 44 -16.05 15.99 -0.10
N GLU A 45 -16.10 15.55 -1.36
CA GLU A 45 -16.87 14.40 -1.83
C GLU A 45 -16.25 13.04 -1.45
N ASP A 46 -14.94 12.98 -1.16
CA ASP A 46 -14.24 11.72 -0.87
C ASP A 46 -14.32 11.30 0.63
N ASP A 47 -14.55 12.26 1.54
CA ASP A 47 -14.64 12.00 2.98
C ASP A 47 -16.01 11.46 3.43
N ASP A 48 -17.03 11.62 2.57
CA ASP A 48 -18.40 11.14 2.79
C ASP A 48 -18.58 9.68 2.39
N VAL A 49 -17.59 9.05 1.76
CA VAL A 49 -17.64 7.65 1.35
C VAL A 49 -16.66 6.81 2.15
N LEU A 50 -17.18 5.79 2.81
CA LEU A 50 -16.41 4.78 3.53
C LEU A 50 -16.49 3.44 2.82
N TYR A 51 -15.38 2.71 2.86
CA TYR A 51 -15.24 1.41 2.20
C TYR A 51 -15.15 0.33 3.27
N CYS A 52 -16.10 -0.61 3.24
CA CYS A 52 -16.02 -1.80 4.06
C CYS A 52 -15.15 -2.83 3.34
N ILE A 53 -14.03 -3.20 3.96
CA ILE A 53 -13.05 -4.13 3.42
C ILE A 53 -12.99 -5.40 4.26
N GLN A 54 -12.65 -6.51 3.60
CA GLN A 54 -12.37 -7.81 4.21
C GLN A 54 -10.96 -8.22 3.79
N PHE A 55 -10.07 -8.48 4.76
CA PHE A 55 -8.71 -8.93 4.46
C PHE A 55 -8.71 -10.33 3.85
N ASP A 56 -7.77 -10.60 2.96
CA ASP A 56 -7.69 -11.87 2.24
C ASP A 56 -7.28 -13.03 3.18
N ASP A 57 -6.43 -12.76 4.18
CA ASP A 57 -5.95 -13.77 5.14
C ASP A 57 -6.68 -13.72 6.50
N TYR A 58 -7.59 -12.75 6.69
CA TYR A 58 -8.42 -12.61 7.91
C TYR A 58 -9.89 -12.44 7.53
N GLU A 59 -10.53 -13.53 7.10
CA GLU A 59 -11.90 -13.50 6.58
C GLU A 59 -12.94 -13.05 7.62
N ASP A 60 -12.68 -13.25 8.91
CA ASP A 60 -13.62 -12.87 9.98
C ASP A 60 -13.58 -11.37 10.31
N GLU A 61 -12.52 -10.65 9.89
CA GLU A 61 -12.34 -9.24 10.20
C GLU A 61 -12.88 -8.35 9.07
N ARG A 62 -13.77 -7.42 9.44
CA ARG A 62 -14.30 -6.40 8.55
C ARG A 62 -13.99 -5.04 9.12
N VAL A 63 -13.36 -4.20 8.32
CA VAL A 63 -12.98 -2.84 8.72
C VAL A 63 -13.57 -1.84 7.75
N THR A 64 -14.04 -0.72 8.29
CA THR A 64 -14.51 0.41 7.49
C THR A 64 -13.42 1.46 7.44
N VAL A 65 -12.95 1.81 6.25
CA VAL A 65 -11.82 2.71 6.03
C VAL A 65 -12.17 3.83 5.05
N PRO A 66 -11.56 5.03 5.18
CA PRO A 66 -11.72 6.09 4.21
C PRO A 66 -11.00 5.75 2.90
N LEU A 67 -11.32 6.50 1.85
CA LEU A 67 -10.70 6.37 0.55
C LEU A 67 -9.16 6.52 0.61
N SER A 68 -8.66 7.41 1.46
CA SER A 68 -7.22 7.66 1.68
C SER A 68 -6.45 6.47 2.24
N SER A 69 -7.12 5.48 2.82
CA SER A 69 -6.52 4.28 3.39
C SER A 69 -6.53 3.09 2.44
N ILE A 70 -7.04 3.25 1.21
CA ILE A 70 -7.10 2.17 0.21
C ILE A 70 -6.45 2.61 -1.10
N ARG A 71 -5.91 1.64 -1.84
CA ARG A 71 -5.48 1.82 -3.24
C ARG A 71 -5.75 0.55 -4.04
N PRO A 72 -5.76 0.58 -5.38
CA PRO A 72 -5.90 -0.63 -6.16
C PRO A 72 -4.79 -1.61 -5.80
N ARG A 73 -5.09 -2.92 -5.79
CA ARG A 73 -4.06 -3.90 -5.46
C ARG A 73 -2.87 -3.77 -6.39
N ALA A 74 -1.68 -3.70 -5.79
CA ALA A 74 -0.42 -3.76 -6.49
C ALA A 74 -0.34 -5.04 -7.33
N ARG A 75 -0.06 -4.86 -8.62
CA ARG A 75 -0.06 -5.96 -9.60
C ARG A 75 1.13 -5.91 -10.55
N ARG A 76 1.79 -4.75 -10.64
CA ARG A 76 2.98 -4.57 -11.45
C ARG A 76 4.24 -4.74 -10.61
N LEU A 77 4.98 -5.81 -10.88
CA LEU A 77 6.35 -5.98 -10.41
C LEU A 77 7.29 -5.08 -11.21
N ILE A 78 8.16 -4.36 -10.51
CA ILE A 78 9.21 -3.53 -11.10
C ILE A 78 10.50 -4.35 -11.09
N PRO A 79 11.06 -4.73 -12.25
CA PRO A 79 12.35 -5.39 -12.30
C PRO A 79 13.42 -4.52 -11.66
N PHE A 80 14.35 -5.11 -10.90
CA PHE A 80 15.49 -4.39 -10.32
C PHE A 80 16.24 -3.53 -11.35
N ALA A 81 16.30 -3.98 -12.62
CA ALA A 81 16.94 -3.22 -13.69
C ALA A 81 16.30 -1.84 -13.93
N ASP A 82 14.98 -1.73 -13.78
CA ASP A 82 14.18 -0.56 -14.13
C ASP A 82 14.05 0.45 -12.97
N VAL A 83 14.37 0.02 -11.74
CA VAL A 83 14.33 0.87 -10.54
C VAL A 83 15.39 1.96 -10.61
N SER A 84 15.02 3.20 -10.31
CA SER A 84 15.89 4.36 -10.25
C SER A 84 15.91 4.99 -8.85
N VAL A 85 16.96 5.76 -8.55
CA VAL A 85 17.00 6.56 -7.31
C VAL A 85 15.96 7.67 -7.42
N GLY A 86 15.15 7.84 -6.38
CA GLY A 86 13.99 8.73 -6.34
C GLY A 86 12.66 8.03 -6.66
N ASP A 87 12.67 6.77 -7.09
CA ASP A 87 11.43 6.05 -7.37
C ASP A 87 10.69 5.73 -6.06
N ALA A 88 9.38 6.01 -6.06
CA ALA A 88 8.46 5.57 -5.03
C ALA A 88 7.89 4.20 -5.41
N LEU A 89 8.09 3.21 -4.55
CA LEU A 89 7.63 1.83 -4.77
C LEU A 89 7.15 1.21 -3.46
N MET A 90 6.48 0.07 -3.54
CA MET A 90 6.14 -0.75 -2.39
C MET A 90 7.10 -1.94 -2.31
N ALA A 91 7.73 -2.13 -1.15
CA ALA A 91 8.67 -3.21 -0.91
C ALA A 91 8.43 -3.87 0.45
N ASN A 92 8.88 -5.12 0.56
CA ASN A 92 8.90 -5.81 1.83
C ASN A 92 10.09 -5.33 2.68
N TYR A 93 9.82 -5.00 3.94
CA TYR A 93 10.84 -4.66 4.92
C TYR A 93 10.40 -5.11 6.31
N ASN A 94 11.36 -5.56 7.13
CA ASN A 94 11.11 -5.86 8.53
C ASN A 94 11.87 -4.85 9.39
N VAL A 95 11.12 -4.12 10.22
CA VAL A 95 11.64 -3.08 11.12
C VAL A 95 12.40 -3.63 12.31
N GLU A 96 12.15 -4.88 12.69
CA GLU A 96 12.85 -5.57 13.79
C GLU A 96 14.11 -6.27 13.28
N ASP A 97 14.00 -7.04 12.19
CA ASP A 97 15.13 -7.74 11.55
C ASP A 97 15.15 -7.52 10.02
N PRO A 98 15.96 -6.59 9.50
CA PRO A 98 16.03 -6.28 8.06
C PRO A 98 16.43 -7.44 7.13
N ASP A 99 16.97 -8.54 7.66
CA ASP A 99 17.33 -9.73 6.88
C ASP A 99 16.18 -10.75 6.78
N GLU A 100 15.10 -10.56 7.54
CA GLU A 100 13.90 -11.39 7.51
C GLU A 100 12.76 -10.78 6.68
N LEU A 101 11.77 -11.61 6.36
CA LEU A 101 10.53 -11.17 5.72
C LEU A 101 9.67 -10.41 6.73
N GLY A 102 9.25 -9.20 6.38
CA GLY A 102 8.37 -8.38 7.21
C GLY A 102 7.08 -8.02 6.49
N PHE A 103 6.68 -6.76 6.61
CA PHE A 103 5.49 -6.24 5.97
C PHE A 103 5.80 -5.41 4.74
N TRP A 104 4.74 -5.05 4.01
CA TRP A 104 4.82 -4.27 2.78
C TRP A 104 4.67 -2.79 3.09
N TYR A 105 5.67 -2.00 2.75
CA TYR A 105 5.72 -0.57 3.03
C TYR A 105 5.94 0.23 1.76
N ASP A 106 5.42 1.46 1.75
CA ASP A 106 5.86 2.45 0.77
C ASP A 106 7.29 2.87 1.10
N CYS A 107 8.12 2.99 0.07
CA CYS A 107 9.48 3.48 0.22
C CYS A 107 9.93 4.29 -0.98
N GLU A 108 10.90 5.16 -0.75
CA GLU A 108 11.58 5.94 -1.78
C GLU A 108 13.01 5.43 -1.93
N VAL A 109 13.40 5.05 -3.15
CA VAL A 109 14.74 4.50 -3.40
C VAL A 109 15.79 5.59 -3.25
N THR A 110 16.75 5.39 -2.35
CA THR A 110 17.82 6.36 -2.07
C THR A 110 19.16 5.95 -2.67
N ALA A 111 19.40 4.66 -2.85
CA ALA A 111 20.59 4.17 -3.54
C ALA A 111 20.34 2.82 -4.22
N LYS A 112 20.97 2.63 -5.37
CA LYS A 112 20.96 1.37 -6.11
C LYS A 112 22.39 0.95 -6.41
N ARG A 113 22.75 -0.28 -6.04
CA ARG A 113 24.06 -0.86 -6.31
C ARG A 113 23.91 -2.22 -6.97
N ALA A 114 24.42 -2.32 -8.18
CA ALA A 114 24.46 -3.56 -8.94
C ALA A 114 25.93 -3.94 -9.20
N THR A 115 26.37 -5.09 -8.68
CA THR A 115 27.64 -5.71 -9.04
C THR A 115 27.37 -7.01 -9.81
N ARG A 116 28.42 -7.66 -10.32
CA ARG A 116 28.29 -8.93 -11.05
C ARG A 116 27.60 -10.03 -10.23
N THR A 117 27.73 -9.99 -8.90
CA THR A 117 27.25 -11.05 -7.99
C THR A 117 26.21 -10.57 -6.98
N THR A 118 25.97 -9.26 -6.86
CA THR A 118 25.16 -8.70 -5.78
C THR A 118 24.29 -7.57 -6.30
N ARG A 119 23.00 -7.61 -5.96
CA ARG A 119 22.05 -6.53 -6.17
C ARG A 119 21.64 -6.02 -4.80
N GLU A 120 21.88 -4.74 -4.56
CA GLU A 120 21.53 -4.08 -3.30
C GLU A 120 20.72 -2.83 -3.63
N LEU A 121 19.57 -2.71 -2.97
CA LEU A 121 18.72 -1.52 -3.05
C LEU A 121 18.61 -0.94 -1.65
N SER A 122 18.82 0.37 -1.53
CA SER A 122 18.59 1.12 -0.31
C SER A 122 17.46 2.11 -0.54
N ALA A 123 16.59 2.25 0.46
CA ALA A 123 15.43 3.10 0.39
C ALA A 123 15.17 3.79 1.74
N THR A 124 14.37 4.84 1.71
CA THR A 124 13.70 5.39 2.88
C THR A 124 12.33 4.75 2.98
N VAL A 125 12.10 3.98 4.05
CA VAL A 125 10.84 3.24 4.27
C VAL A 125 9.94 4.05 5.20
N TYR A 126 8.66 4.21 4.85
CA TYR A 126 7.71 4.96 5.66
C TYR A 126 6.93 4.03 6.58
N VAL A 127 7.14 4.15 7.90
CA VAL A 127 6.58 3.22 8.90
C VAL A 127 5.72 3.93 9.95
N GLY A 128 4.79 3.18 10.54
CA GLY A 128 3.90 3.65 11.60
C GLY A 128 2.81 4.62 11.14
N ALA A 129 1.95 5.00 12.08
CA ALA A 129 0.83 5.92 11.84
C ALA A 129 1.23 7.25 11.21
N SER A 130 2.34 7.82 11.65
CA SER A 130 2.84 9.11 11.17
C SER A 130 3.63 9.02 9.87
N ARG A 131 3.73 7.82 9.25
CA ARG A 131 4.59 7.57 8.09
C ARG A 131 6.01 8.08 8.33
N THR A 132 6.57 7.73 9.48
CA THR A 132 7.91 8.17 9.89
C THR A 132 8.94 7.63 8.89
N PRO A 133 9.78 8.48 8.30
CA PRO A 133 10.80 8.04 7.35
C PRO A 133 11.95 7.34 8.08
N LEU A 134 12.13 6.06 7.79
CA LEU A 134 13.29 5.28 8.20
C LEU A 134 14.30 5.28 7.05
N ASN A 135 15.37 6.04 7.21
CA ASN A 135 16.36 6.25 6.16
C ASN A 135 17.40 5.11 6.10
N ASN A 136 18.00 4.92 4.92
CA ASN A 136 19.09 3.97 4.68
C ASN A 136 18.72 2.50 4.95
N CYS A 137 17.46 2.13 4.76
CA CYS A 137 17.00 0.74 4.85
C CYS A 137 17.52 -0.06 3.66
N ARG A 138 18.16 -1.20 3.92
CA ARG A 138 18.58 -2.15 2.88
C ARG A 138 17.42 -3.10 2.58
N LEU A 139 16.94 -3.09 1.34
CA LEU A 139 15.87 -3.98 0.89
C LEU A 139 16.45 -5.34 0.51
N LYS A 140 16.05 -6.39 1.23
CA LYS A 140 16.52 -7.76 0.98
C LYS A 140 15.92 -8.34 -0.31
N PHE A 141 14.63 -8.14 -0.50
CA PHE A 141 13.85 -8.75 -1.58
C PHE A 141 13.81 -7.84 -2.82
N CYS A 142 14.93 -7.73 -3.52
CA CYS A 142 15.05 -6.91 -4.73
C CYS A 142 14.30 -7.45 -5.98
N ASP A 143 13.77 -8.67 -5.91
CA ASP A 143 12.99 -9.29 -6.99
C ASP A 143 11.47 -9.12 -6.80
N GLU A 144 11.03 -8.67 -5.60
CA GLU A 144 9.62 -8.48 -5.23
C GLU A 144 9.34 -6.99 -4.94
N LEU A 145 9.58 -6.13 -5.93
CA LEU A 145 9.33 -4.69 -5.86
C LEU A 145 8.05 -4.37 -6.61
N PHE A 146 7.10 -3.68 -5.99
CA PHE A 146 5.80 -3.39 -6.57
C PHE A 146 5.67 -1.91 -6.90
N ALA A 147 5.07 -1.61 -8.05
CA ALA A 147 4.64 -0.24 -8.34
C ALA A 147 3.49 0.15 -7.42
N ILE A 148 3.51 1.40 -6.95
CA ILE A 148 2.37 1.99 -6.26
C ILE A 148 1.33 2.37 -7.33
N GLU A 149 0.18 1.72 -7.30
CA GLU A 149 -0.91 2.00 -8.23
C GLU A 149 -1.59 3.33 -7.84
N GLY A 150 -1.89 4.14 -8.86
CA GLY A 150 -2.64 5.38 -8.70
C GLY A 150 -4.06 5.13 -8.19
N HIS A 151 -4.66 6.15 -7.58
CA HIS A 151 -6.02 6.07 -7.05
C HIS A 151 -7.03 5.69 -8.15
N PRO A 152 -8.07 4.87 -7.87
CA PRO A 152 -9.00 4.34 -8.88
C PRO A 152 -9.83 5.40 -9.63
N THR A 153 -9.68 6.69 -9.32
CA THR A 153 -10.18 7.81 -10.14
C THR A 153 -9.38 8.02 -11.43
N VAL A 154 -8.23 7.36 -11.59
CA VAL A 154 -7.49 7.33 -12.86
C VAL A 154 -8.18 6.37 -13.82
N THR A 155 -8.79 6.96 -14.85
CA THR A 155 -9.48 6.39 -16.01
C THR A 155 -9.33 4.89 -16.26
N SER A 156 -10.47 4.22 -16.40
CA SER A 156 -10.68 2.78 -16.68
C SER A 156 -9.86 2.18 -17.84
N GLU A 157 -9.28 3.00 -18.72
CA GLU A 157 -8.53 2.58 -19.91
C GLU A 157 -7.18 1.92 -19.59
N GLU A 158 -6.59 2.19 -18.42
CA GLU A 158 -5.36 1.51 -17.98
C GLU A 158 -5.65 0.17 -17.30
N CYS A 159 -6.89 -0.07 -16.85
CA CYS A 159 -7.28 -1.28 -16.14
C CYS A 159 -7.31 -2.52 -17.05
N ASP A 160 -7.59 -2.36 -18.34
CA ASP A 160 -7.75 -3.46 -19.31
C ASP A 160 -6.43 -4.09 -19.78
N LYS A 161 -5.28 -3.47 -19.49
CA LYS A 161 -3.95 -4.03 -19.85
C LYS A 161 -3.24 -4.69 -18.67
N LEU A 162 -3.87 -4.65 -17.51
CA LEU A 162 -3.29 -5.16 -16.29
C LEU A 162 -3.58 -6.66 -16.16
N PRO A 163 -2.63 -7.46 -15.62
CA PRO A 163 -2.86 -8.90 -15.43
C PRO A 163 -4.16 -9.15 -14.64
N GLU A 164 -4.93 -10.15 -15.09
CA GLU A 164 -6.27 -10.50 -14.56
C GLU A 164 -6.27 -10.85 -13.07
N SER A 165 -5.14 -11.32 -12.53
CA SER A 165 -4.99 -11.65 -11.11
C SER A 165 -3.70 -11.04 -10.54
N PRO A 166 -3.77 -10.28 -9.43
CA PRO A 166 -2.59 -9.86 -8.69
C PRO A 166 -1.76 -11.06 -8.21
N VAL A 167 -0.43 -10.92 -8.22
CA VAL A 167 0.46 -11.92 -7.63
C VAL A 167 0.28 -11.87 -6.11
N LYS A 168 -0.13 -12.98 -5.49
CA LYS A 168 -0.25 -13.06 -4.02
C LYS A 168 1.11 -12.76 -3.39
N ARG A 169 1.14 -11.82 -2.45
CA ARG A 169 2.38 -11.40 -1.82
C ARG A 169 2.81 -12.40 -0.76
N ARG A 170 4.12 -12.48 -0.52
CA ARG A 170 4.64 -13.25 0.61
C ARG A 170 4.30 -12.51 1.90
N LEU A 171 3.82 -13.27 2.88
CA LEU A 171 3.51 -12.78 4.22
C LEU A 171 4.57 -13.28 5.18
N GLN A 172 4.85 -12.49 6.21
CA GLN A 172 5.66 -12.94 7.34
C GLN A 172 5.03 -14.22 7.91
N PRO A 173 5.81 -15.29 8.13
CA PRO A 173 5.29 -16.50 8.74
C PRO A 173 4.82 -16.23 10.17
N ASP A 174 3.72 -16.87 10.57
CA ASP A 174 3.18 -16.78 11.93
C ASP A 174 4.13 -17.43 12.95
N CYS A 175 4.91 -18.42 12.50
CA CYS A 175 5.93 -19.09 13.31
C CYS A 175 7.32 -19.01 12.67
N THR A 176 8.21 -18.22 13.26
CA THR A 176 9.63 -18.12 12.84
C THR A 176 10.42 -19.42 13.03
N HIS A 177 9.95 -20.34 13.88
CA HIS A 177 10.64 -21.61 14.14
C HIS A 177 10.37 -22.70 13.10
N CYS A 178 9.15 -22.79 12.55
CA CYS A 178 8.83 -23.76 11.49
C CYS A 178 8.68 -23.13 10.10
N GLY A 179 8.59 -21.79 10.01
CA GLY A 179 8.40 -21.08 8.75
C GLY A 179 7.13 -21.49 8.01
N ASP A 180 6.12 -21.94 8.77
CA ASP A 180 4.83 -22.46 8.30
C ASP A 180 4.95 -23.53 7.19
N ARG A 181 5.97 -24.39 7.30
CA ARG A 181 6.23 -25.56 6.45
C ARG A 181 5.90 -26.89 7.11
#